data_AF-W1XM53-F1
#
_entry.id   AF-W1XM53-F1
#
_cell.length_a   1.000
_cell.length_b   1.000
_cell.length_c   1.000
_cell.angle_alpha   90.00
_cell.angle_beta   90.00
_cell.angle_gamma   90.00
#
_symmetry.space_group_name_H-M   'P 1'
#
loop_
_entity.id
_entity.type
_entity.pdbx_description
1 polymer ?
#
loop_
_entity_poly.entity_id
_entity_poly.type
_entity_poly.pdbx_seq_one_letter_code
_entity_poly.pdbx_strand_id
1 'polypeptide(L)' 'AESVKMIKSLSEQGITDIFSTPDVTVSMDLNTWNAMNSLVNEVKVMVKEQQVDITIHSGARVMLCDEMVA' A
#
# COMPACT_ATOMS: atom_id res chain seq x y z
N ALA A 1 -9.63 1.37 11.88
CA ALA A 1 -9.84 1.88 10.51
C ALA A 1 -10.49 0.82 9.63
N GLU A 2 -11.19 1.21 8.57
CA GLU A 2 -11.82 0.30 7.58
C GLU A 2 -10.79 -0.61 6.91
N SER A 3 -9.62 -0.06 6.54
CA SER A 3 -8.52 -0.80 5.91
C SER A 3 -8.05 -2.00 6.74
N VAL A 4 -7.98 -1.88 8.08
CA VAL A 4 -7.55 -2.99 8.95
C VAL A 4 -8.60 -4.09 9.00
N LYS A 5 -9.90 -3.74 8.97
CA LYS A 5 -10.98 -4.75 8.91
C LYS A 5 -10.91 -5.55 7.61
N MET A 6 -10.65 -4.87 6.49
CA MET A 6 -10.45 -5.51 5.19
C MET A 6 -9.24 -6.45 5.22
N ILE A 7 -8.09 -5.99 5.73
CA ILE A 7 -6.86 -6.80 5.82
C ILE A 7 -7.04 -8.02 6.72
N LYS A 8 -7.75 -7.89 7.85
CA LYS A 8 -8.11 -9.03 8.71
C LYS A 8 -8.94 -10.06 7.96
N SER A 9 -9.97 -9.63 7.24
CA SER A 9 -10.80 -10.53 6.44
C SER A 9 -9.99 -11.26 5.36
N LEU A 10 -8.99 -10.61 4.76
CA LEU A 10 -8.08 -11.26 3.79
C LEU A 10 -7.17 -12.30 4.49
N SER A 11 -6.65 -11.98 5.67
CA SER A 11 -5.85 -12.92 6.46
C SER A 11 -6.67 -14.15 6.89
N GLU A 12 -7.93 -13.96 7.28
CA GLU A 12 -8.88 -15.06 7.59
C GLU A 12 -9.18 -15.95 6.37
N GLN A 13 -9.01 -15.43 5.15
CA GLN A 13 -9.11 -16.19 3.90
C GLN A 13 -7.80 -16.91 3.52
N GLY A 14 -6.76 -16.81 4.36
CA GLY A 14 -5.46 -17.46 4.15
C GLY A 14 -4.44 -16.63 3.36
N ILE A 15 -4.70 -15.35 3.12
CA ILE A 15 -3.73 -14.45 2.49
C ILE A 15 -2.66 -14.05 3.50
N THR A 16 -1.39 -14.33 3.18
CA THR A 16 -0.22 -14.02 4.02
C THR A 16 0.56 -12.80 3.55
N ASP A 17 0.38 -12.37 2.30
CA ASP A 17 1.16 -11.31 1.66
C ASP A 17 0.24 -10.36 0.89
N ILE A 18 0.35 -9.06 1.16
CA ILE A 18 -0.34 -7.99 0.44
C ILE A 18 0.69 -7.06 -0.18
N PHE A 19 0.56 -6.82 -1.49
CA PHE A 19 1.34 -5.80 -2.20
C PHE A 19 0.52 -4.50 -2.26
N SER A 20 0.84 -3.55 -1.38
CA SER A 20 0.22 -2.22 -1.40
C SER A 20 0.75 -1.44 -2.60
N THR A 21 -0.10 -1.21 -3.59
CA THR A 21 0.26 -0.64 -4.89
C THR A 21 -0.61 0.58 -5.21
N PRO A 22 -0.42 1.70 -4.48
CA PRO A 22 -1.10 2.95 -4.82
C PRO A 22 -0.80 3.37 -6.27
N ASP A 23 -1.79 4.00 -6.91
CA ASP A 23 -1.64 4.57 -8.23
C ASP A 23 -0.74 5.81 -8.19
N VAL A 24 0.30 5.81 -9.01
CA VAL A 24 1.24 6.92 -9.15
C VAL A 24 1.26 7.35 -10.61
N THR A 25 1.16 8.66 -10.81
CA THR A 25 1.35 9.29 -12.12
C THR A 25 2.71 9.98 -12.17
N VAL A 26 3.29 10.12 -13.35
CA VAL A 26 4.56 10.84 -13.54
C VAL A 26 4.48 12.32 -13.17
N SER A 27 3.27 12.87 -13.13
CA SER A 27 2.98 14.24 -12.70
C SER A 27 2.74 14.39 -11.19
N MET A 28 2.78 13.29 -10.42
CA MET A 28 2.54 13.32 -8.98
C MET A 28 3.69 14.04 -8.27
N ASP A 29 3.36 15.06 -7.47
CA ASP A 29 4.37 15.76 -6.68
C ASP A 29 4.83 14.93 -5.48
N LEU A 30 6.02 15.27 -5.00
CA LEU A 30 6.68 14.54 -3.92
C LEU A 30 5.88 14.59 -2.59
N ASN A 31 5.10 15.65 -2.35
CA ASN A 31 4.32 15.74 -1.11
C ASN A 31 3.12 14.80 -1.16
N THR A 32 2.42 14.72 -2.28
CA THR A 32 1.35 13.73 -2.49
C THR A 32 1.88 12.31 -2.35
N TRP A 33 3.03 12.01 -2.97
CA TRP A 33 3.69 10.70 -2.81
C TRP A 33 4.02 10.39 -1.35
N ASN A 34 4.63 11.33 -0.63
CA ASN A 34 5.00 11.15 0.77
C ASN A 34 3.78 10.96 1.67
N ALA A 35 2.69 11.68 1.43
CA ALA A 35 1.44 11.51 2.17
C ALA A 35 0.86 10.10 1.98
N MET A 36 0.84 9.60 0.73
CA MET A 36 0.37 8.25 0.43
C MET A 36 1.26 7.17 1.07
N ASN A 37 2.57 7.33 1.02
CA ASN A 37 3.51 6.40 1.66
C ASN A 37 3.35 6.39 3.20
N SER A 38 3.12 7.56 3.81
CA SER A 38 2.82 7.67 5.24
C SER A 38 1.54 6.93 5.62
N LEU A 39 0.46 7.11 4.86
CA LEU A 39 -0.80 6.39 5.09
C LEU A 39 -0.62 4.86 4.99
N VAL A 40 0.14 4.38 4.02
CA VAL A 40 0.46 2.95 3.91
C VAL A 40 1.22 2.47 5.14
N ASN A 41 2.20 3.23 5.62
CA ASN A 41 2.97 2.87 6.82
C ASN A 41 2.11 2.87 8.09
N GLU A 42 1.18 3.82 8.24
CA GLU A 42 0.23 3.83 9.36
C GLU A 42 -0.63 2.56 9.35
N VAL A 43 -1.11 2.13 8.17
CA VAL A 43 -1.86 0.87 8.04
C VAL A 43 -1.00 -0.32 8.45
N LYS A 44 0.27 -0.37 8.04
CA LYS A 44 1.20 -1.45 8.45
C LYS A 44 1.36 -1.51 9.96
N VAL A 45 1.53 -0.37 10.62
CA VAL A 45 1.65 -0.29 12.08
C VAL A 45 0.37 -0.80 12.74
N MET A 46 -0.81 -0.30 12.33
CA MET A 46 -2.09 -0.72 12.90
C MET A 46 -2.39 -2.21 12.73
N VAL A 47 -1.99 -2.80 11.60
CA VAL A 47 -2.14 -4.23 11.31
C VAL A 47 -1.25 -5.06 12.25
N LYS A 48 0.01 -4.63 12.43
CA LYS A 48 0.97 -5.27 13.33
C LYS A 48 0.53 -5.18 14.81
N GLU A 49 0.06 -4.02 15.25
CA GLU A 49 -0.47 -3.83 16.62
C GLU A 49 -1.65 -4.74 16.93
N GLN A 50 -2.44 -5.07 15.91
CA GLN A 50 -3.59 -5.97 16.02
C GLN A 50 -3.24 -7.45 15.80
N GLN A 51 -1.94 -7.79 15.73
CA GLN A 51 -1.42 -9.15 15.60
C GLN A 51 -2.03 -9.92 14.43
N VAL A 52 -2.29 -9.23 13.31
CA VAL A 52 -2.73 -9.87 12.07
C VAL A 52 -1.52 -10.51 11.42
N ASP A 53 -1.58 -11.83 11.18
CA ASP A 53 -0.51 -12.60 10.57
C ASP A 53 -0.47 -12.36 9.04
N ILE A 54 0.07 -11.20 8.66
CA ILE A 54 0.19 -10.79 7.26
C ILE A 54 1.39 -9.87 7.06
N THR A 55 2.07 -10.03 5.92
CA THR A 55 3.16 -9.16 5.48
C THR A 55 2.63 -8.18 4.44
N ILE A 56 2.86 -6.89 4.64
CA ILE A 56 2.48 -5.84 3.68
C ILE A 56 3.73 -5.27 3.02
N HIS A 57 3.89 -5.58 1.74
CA HIS A 57 4.96 -5.09 0.88
C HIS A 57 4.58 -3.71 0.32
N SER A 58 5.55 -2.79 0.29
CA SER A 58 5.36 -1.49 -0.38
C SER A 58 5.64 -1.63 -1.87
N GLY A 59 4.79 -1.03 -2.69
CA GLY A 59 4.99 -0.90 -4.13
C GLY A 59 4.29 0.35 -4.66
N ALA A 60 4.20 0.44 -5.98
CA ALA A 60 3.44 1.48 -6.68
C ALA A 60 2.95 0.91 -8.01
N ARG A 61 1.75 1.30 -8.44
CA ARG A 61 1.28 1.06 -9.81
C ARG A 61 1.55 2.31 -10.62
N VAL A 62 2.47 2.22 -11.57
CA VAL A 62 2.90 3.34 -12.40
C VAL A 62 2.41 3.12 -13.83
N MET A 63 1.67 4.09 -14.36
CA MET A 63 1.33 4.10 -15.79
C MET A 63 2.55 4.59 -16.57
N LEU A 64 3.01 3.78 -17.52
CA LEU A 64 4.12 4.17 -18.40
C LEU A 64 3.69 5.34 -19.29
N CYS A 65 4.59 6.32 -19.45
CA CYS A 65 4.48 7.42 -20.40
C CYS A 65 5.76 7.51 -21.23
N ASP A 66 5.72 8.31 -22.30
CA ASP A 66 6.82 8.44 -23.26
C ASP A 66 8.13 8.89 -22.58
N GLU A 67 8.04 9.74 -21.54
CA GLU A 67 9.18 10.23 -20.77
C GLU A 67 9.93 9.14 -19.97
N MET A 68 9.30 7.99 -19.73
CA MET A 68 9.92 6.86 -19.01
C MET A 68 10.58 5.83 -19.93
N VAL A 69 10.29 5.89 -21.23
CA VAL A 69 10.79 4.93 -22.24
C VAL A 69 11.88 5.56 -23.12
N ALA A 70 11.95 6.90 -23.16
CA ALA A 70 12.90 7.68 -23.96
C ALA A 70 14.37 7.55 -23.51
#